data_AF-A0AA96E4A3-F1
#
_entry.id   AF-A0AA96E4A3-F1
#
_cell.length_a   1.000
_cell.length_b   1.000
_cell.length_c   1.000
_cell.angle_alpha   90.00
_cell.angle_beta   90.00
_cell.angle_gamma   90.00
#
_symmetry.space_group_name_H-M   'P 1'
#
loop_
_entity.id
_entity.type
_entity.pdbx_description
1 polymer ?
#
loop_
_entity_poly.entity_id
_entity_poly.type
_entity_poly.pdbx_seq_one_letter_code
_entity_poly.pdbx_strand_id
1 'polypeptide(L)'
;MGALCLWLLLWAGQLGRAHPNNAWIEGALSYKLARAEALPSPKILIVAGSSAMFGIDSGALETAFGRPAVNLGVNAGLSLPVILASAEPVIEAGDLVLLPLEYSLYNRNEAVSASLVHWANSHPEALWALPLKRALGVIAQTSLRRLLEGYRGVPEGFTVSGDYGAHHLDRRGDQTGTARARREPRHWRFLNSLPAETYGETARRGRFDGQTLRAFRDSVLVRGACPIFLPAPLLYKLHYADAPIEAAFYANLPTRVRRAGLMWMGTPEAAMYEADDFFDTNFHLVDEARARHTQRLIEWLDDQPFEQCRHYYQTAVPPGAGDVGKPLGE
;
A
#
# COMPACT_ATOMS: atom_id res chain seq x y z
N MET A 1 -12.80 -40.26 2.21
CA MET A 1 -12.35 -38.88 1.93
C MET A 1 -11.59 -38.39 3.15
N GLY A 2 -10.30 -38.04 3.01
CA GLY A 2 -9.48 -37.60 4.15
C GLY A 2 -9.90 -36.23 4.67
N ALA A 3 -9.57 -35.91 5.93
CA ALA A 3 -9.91 -34.64 6.57
C ALA A 3 -9.39 -33.42 5.79
N LEU A 4 -8.18 -33.52 5.21
CA LEU A 4 -7.62 -32.49 4.33
C LEU A 4 -8.44 -32.31 3.05
N CYS A 5 -8.88 -33.40 2.41
CA CYS A 5 -9.72 -33.32 1.21
C CYS A 5 -11.06 -32.66 1.52
N LEU A 6 -11.69 -33.03 2.64
CA LEU A 6 -12.94 -32.40 3.09
C LEU A 6 -12.72 -30.91 3.36
N TRP A 7 -11.64 -30.54 4.05
CA TRP A 7 -11.29 -29.14 4.31
C TRP A 7 -11.13 -28.34 3.01
N LEU A 8 -10.35 -28.85 2.05
CA LEU A 8 -10.13 -28.19 0.77
C LEU A 8 -11.41 -28.04 -0.05
N LEU A 9 -12.30 -29.04 -0.01
CA LEU A 9 -13.61 -28.96 -0.67
C LEU A 9 -14.50 -27.89 -0.04
N LEU A 10 -14.57 -27.85 1.29
CA LEU A 10 -15.33 -26.82 2.01
C LEU A 10 -14.75 -25.43 1.81
N TRP A 11 -13.43 -25.30 1.79
CA TRP A 11 -12.73 -24.05 1.52
C TRP A 11 -12.98 -23.58 0.08
N ALA A 12 -12.89 -24.47 -0.91
CA ALA A 12 -13.18 -24.16 -2.30
C ALA A 12 -14.64 -23.70 -2.49
N GLY A 13 -15.60 -24.34 -1.82
CA GLY A 13 -17.02 -23.99 -1.95
C GLY A 13 -17.42 -22.62 -1.37
N GLN A 14 -16.57 -21.98 -0.54
CA GLN A 14 -16.81 -20.60 -0.08
C GLN A 14 -16.10 -19.52 -0.91
N LEU A 15 -15.21 -19.90 -1.83
CA LEU A 15 -14.46 -18.91 -2.61
C LEU A 15 -15.41 -18.00 -3.41
N GLY A 16 -15.05 -16.72 -3.52
CA GLY A 16 -15.86 -15.74 -4.25
C GLY A 16 -17.04 -15.16 -3.45
N ARG A 17 -17.28 -15.63 -2.23
CA ARG A 17 -18.39 -15.13 -1.41
C ARG A 17 -18.00 -13.86 -0.65
N ALA A 18 -18.88 -12.86 -0.68
CA ALA A 18 -18.71 -11.61 0.07
C ALA A 18 -18.58 -11.86 1.58
N HIS A 19 -17.83 -11.00 2.27
CA HIS A 19 -17.55 -11.15 3.69
C HIS A 19 -17.52 -9.79 4.42
N PRO A 20 -18.14 -9.65 5.61
CA PRO A 20 -18.22 -8.37 6.34
C PRO A 20 -16.88 -7.66 6.54
N ASN A 21 -15.81 -8.40 6.84
CA ASN A 21 -14.47 -7.82 7.03
C ASN A 21 -13.87 -7.16 5.77
N ASN A 22 -14.40 -7.46 4.57
CA ASN A 22 -13.97 -6.81 3.34
C ASN A 22 -14.82 -5.58 3.00
N ALA A 23 -16.03 -5.44 3.56
CA ALA A 23 -17.00 -4.44 3.13
C ALA A 23 -16.47 -2.99 3.22
N TRP A 24 -15.65 -2.68 4.23
CA TRP A 24 -15.06 -1.34 4.35
C TRP A 24 -13.97 -1.09 3.30
N ILE A 25 -13.18 -2.11 2.94
CA ILE A 25 -12.14 -2.05 1.91
C ILE A 25 -12.80 -1.91 0.54
N GLU A 26 -13.79 -2.77 0.26
CA GLU A 26 -14.55 -2.76 -0.99
C GLU A 26 -15.26 -1.42 -1.19
N GLY A 27 -15.93 -0.91 -0.15
CA GLY A 27 -16.60 0.38 -0.19
C GLY A 27 -15.62 1.54 -0.39
N ALA A 28 -14.49 1.55 0.32
CA ALA A 28 -13.47 2.57 0.16
C ALA A 28 -12.84 2.54 -1.25
N LEU A 29 -12.47 1.35 -1.74
CA LEU A 29 -11.89 1.19 -3.07
C LEU A 29 -12.88 1.58 -4.17
N SER A 30 -14.14 1.13 -4.08
CA SER A 30 -15.18 1.50 -5.03
C SER A 30 -15.41 3.01 -5.08
N TYR A 31 -15.48 3.68 -3.92
CA TYR A 31 -15.58 5.14 -3.85
C TYR A 31 -14.40 5.84 -4.54
N LYS A 32 -13.18 5.39 -4.24
CA LYS A 32 -11.93 5.97 -4.76
C LYS A 32 -11.76 5.75 -6.26
N LEU A 33 -12.08 4.56 -6.77
CA LEU A 33 -12.04 4.24 -8.20
C LEU A 33 -13.08 5.02 -8.99
N ALA A 34 -14.33 5.06 -8.52
CA ALA A 34 -15.37 5.87 -9.16
C ALA A 34 -14.97 7.36 -9.22
N ARG A 35 -14.27 7.85 -8.19
CA ARG A 35 -13.72 9.21 -8.21
C ARG A 35 -12.61 9.38 -9.24
N ALA A 36 -11.69 8.42 -9.35
CA ALA A 36 -10.62 8.47 -10.33
C ALA A 36 -11.13 8.43 -11.77
N GLU A 37 -12.12 7.59 -12.06
CA GLU A 37 -12.77 7.50 -13.38
C GLU A 37 -13.50 8.79 -13.77
N ALA A 38 -14.08 9.49 -12.79
CA ALA A 38 -14.80 10.75 -13.03
C ALA A 38 -13.89 11.97 -13.22
N LEU A 39 -12.58 11.87 -12.92
CA LEU A 39 -11.64 12.98 -13.07
C LEU A 39 -10.99 12.99 -14.46
N PRO A 40 -10.84 14.17 -15.10
CA PRO A 40 -10.12 14.25 -16.36
C PRO A 40 -8.61 14.03 -16.16
N SER A 41 -7.97 13.40 -17.14
CA SER A 41 -6.52 13.36 -17.25
C SER A 41 -5.96 14.60 -17.96
N PRO A 42 -4.72 15.03 -17.64
CA PRO A 42 -3.78 14.41 -16.70
C PRO A 42 -4.14 14.66 -15.24
N LYS A 43 -4.10 13.60 -14.42
CA LYS A 43 -4.37 13.64 -12.97
C LYS A 43 -3.25 13.00 -12.15
N ILE A 44 -3.27 13.23 -10.84
CA ILE A 44 -2.37 12.60 -9.87
C ILE A 44 -3.11 11.44 -9.20
N LEU A 45 -2.55 10.25 -9.29
CA LEU A 45 -3.07 9.03 -8.67
C LEU A 45 -2.11 8.60 -7.56
N ILE A 46 -2.57 8.57 -6.31
CA ILE A 46 -1.77 8.07 -5.19
C ILE A 46 -2.11 6.60 -4.94
N VAL A 47 -1.16 5.69 -5.15
CA VAL A 47 -1.34 4.24 -5.11
C VAL A 47 -0.46 3.63 -4.02
N ALA A 48 -1.06 3.23 -2.90
CA ALA A 48 -0.38 2.57 -1.77
C ALA A 48 -1.40 1.88 -0.84
N GLY A 49 -1.00 1.53 0.38
CA GLY A 49 -1.91 1.09 1.44
C GLY A 49 -2.49 2.25 2.26
N SER A 50 -2.76 1.97 3.54
CA SER A 50 -3.42 2.90 4.45
C SER A 50 -2.51 4.07 4.89
N SER A 51 -1.19 3.93 4.76
CA SER A 51 -0.26 5.03 5.04
C SER A 51 -0.51 6.24 4.15
N ALA A 52 -0.82 6.05 2.86
CA ALA A 52 -1.21 7.14 1.97
C ALA A 52 -2.61 7.66 2.28
N MET A 53 -3.55 6.78 2.61
CA MET A 53 -4.93 7.15 2.96
C MET A 53 -4.97 8.15 4.14
N PHE A 54 -4.09 7.97 5.13
CA PHE A 54 -3.97 8.84 6.29
C PHE A 54 -2.86 9.88 6.18
N GLY A 55 -1.87 9.66 5.31
CA GLY A 55 -0.62 10.41 5.29
C GLY A 55 -0.52 11.48 4.22
N ILE A 56 -1.42 11.47 3.22
CA ILE A 56 -1.37 12.43 2.10
C ILE A 56 -2.61 13.31 2.06
N ASP A 57 -2.38 14.61 1.90
CA ASP A 57 -3.38 15.61 1.53
C ASP A 57 -3.37 15.78 0.00
N SER A 58 -4.29 15.10 -0.67
CA SER A 58 -4.43 15.17 -2.12
C SER A 58 -4.80 16.57 -2.59
N GLY A 59 -5.45 17.39 -1.75
CA GLY A 59 -5.76 18.77 -2.07
C GLY A 59 -4.54 19.69 -2.13
N ALA A 60 -3.56 19.46 -1.26
CA ALA A 60 -2.29 20.16 -1.34
C ALA A 60 -1.54 19.79 -2.63
N LEU A 61 -1.59 18.52 -3.06
CA LEU A 61 -1.04 18.08 -4.36
C LEU A 61 -1.76 18.75 -5.53
N GLU A 62 -3.10 18.85 -5.50
CA GLU A 62 -3.88 19.58 -6.53
C GLU A 62 -3.41 21.03 -6.67
N THR A 63 -3.23 21.69 -5.52
CA THR A 63 -2.84 23.09 -5.46
C THR A 63 -1.42 23.30 -5.96
N ALA A 64 -0.49 22.43 -5.56
CA ALA A 64 0.92 22.54 -5.93
C ALA A 64 1.16 22.31 -7.43
N PHE A 65 0.47 21.34 -8.02
CA PHE A 65 0.75 20.90 -9.40
C PHE A 65 -0.30 21.31 -10.43
N GLY A 66 -1.39 21.95 -10.01
CA GLY A 66 -2.46 22.40 -10.91
C GLY A 66 -3.17 21.25 -11.65
N ARG A 67 -3.18 20.04 -11.06
CA ARG A 67 -3.77 18.82 -11.64
C ARG A 67 -4.76 18.23 -10.64
N PRO A 68 -5.90 17.66 -11.07
CA PRO A 68 -6.77 16.90 -10.18
C PRO A 68 -5.99 15.77 -9.49
N ALA A 69 -6.29 15.47 -8.24
CA ALA A 69 -5.64 14.40 -7.50
C ALA A 69 -6.67 13.49 -6.81
N VAL A 70 -6.37 12.20 -6.75
CA VAL A 70 -7.19 11.20 -6.06
C VAL A 70 -6.31 10.17 -5.37
N ASN A 71 -6.66 9.89 -4.12
CA ASN A 71 -5.97 8.95 -3.26
C ASN A 71 -6.64 7.58 -3.33
N LEU A 72 -5.94 6.62 -3.94
CA LEU A 72 -6.37 5.23 -4.05
C LEU A 72 -5.87 4.36 -2.90
N GLY A 73 -5.14 4.92 -1.93
CA GLY A 73 -4.65 4.18 -0.76
C GLY A 73 -5.80 3.63 0.09
N VAL A 74 -5.73 2.36 0.50
CA VAL A 74 -6.75 1.74 1.37
C VAL A 74 -6.13 0.88 2.47
N ASN A 75 -5.46 -0.22 2.13
CA ASN A 75 -4.93 -1.16 3.11
C ASN A 75 -3.73 -1.94 2.56
N ALA A 76 -2.55 -1.77 3.18
CA ALA A 76 -1.33 -2.46 2.78
C ALA A 76 -1.42 -3.98 2.95
N GLY A 77 -2.25 -4.44 3.89
CA GLY A 77 -2.49 -5.84 4.16
C GLY A 77 -3.13 -6.60 3.00
N LEU A 78 -3.63 -5.94 1.95
CA LEU A 78 -4.15 -6.59 0.75
C LEU A 78 -3.07 -7.23 -0.13
N SER A 79 -1.79 -6.94 0.12
CA SER A 79 -0.65 -7.32 -0.72
C SER A 79 -0.44 -6.42 -1.93
N LEU A 80 0.83 -6.29 -2.33
CA LEU A 80 1.27 -5.45 -3.44
C LEU A 80 0.52 -5.75 -4.76
N PRO A 81 0.37 -7.01 -5.23
CA PRO A 81 -0.29 -7.27 -6.51
C PRO A 81 -1.74 -6.79 -6.55
N VAL A 82 -2.47 -6.89 -5.43
CA VAL A 82 -3.86 -6.44 -5.34
C VAL A 82 -3.94 -4.92 -5.42
N ILE A 83 -3.09 -4.22 -4.66
CA ILE A 83 -3.04 -2.76 -4.63
C ILE A 83 -2.75 -2.22 -6.05
N LEU A 84 -1.72 -2.75 -6.71
CA LEU A 84 -1.35 -2.30 -8.05
C LEU A 84 -2.43 -2.63 -9.08
N ALA A 85 -2.92 -3.86 -9.11
CA ALA A 85 -3.96 -4.29 -10.07
C ALA A 85 -5.26 -3.49 -9.93
N SER A 86 -5.59 -3.04 -8.72
CA SER A 86 -6.78 -2.22 -8.50
C SER A 86 -6.68 -0.83 -9.14
N ALA A 87 -5.47 -0.28 -9.25
CA ALA A 87 -5.24 1.06 -9.80
C ALA A 87 -5.04 1.05 -11.33
N GLU A 88 -4.51 -0.02 -11.90
CA GLU A 88 -4.19 -0.10 -13.34
C GLU A 88 -5.33 0.31 -14.30
N PRO A 89 -6.61 -0.02 -14.06
CA PRO A 89 -7.69 0.33 -14.97
C PRO A 89 -8.02 1.82 -15.08
N VAL A 90 -7.62 2.63 -14.09
CA VAL A 90 -7.97 4.07 -14.03
C VAL A 90 -6.81 5.01 -14.38
N ILE A 91 -5.67 4.43 -14.74
CA ILE A 91 -4.46 5.14 -15.17
C ILE A 91 -4.56 5.44 -16.66
N GLU A 92 -4.42 6.71 -17.01
CA GLU A 92 -4.55 7.23 -18.37
C GLU A 92 -3.33 8.06 -18.77
N ALA A 93 -3.23 8.36 -20.07
CA ALA A 93 -2.10 9.12 -20.61
C ALA A 93 -1.92 10.48 -19.91
N GLY A 94 -0.68 10.81 -19.56
CA GLY A 94 -0.32 12.05 -18.87
C GLY A 94 -0.48 12.01 -17.34
N ASP A 95 -1.02 10.93 -16.78
CA ASP A 95 -1.20 10.80 -15.33
C ASP A 95 0.15 10.66 -14.60
N LEU A 96 0.21 11.26 -13.42
CA LEU A 96 1.31 11.08 -12.47
C LEU A 96 0.88 10.09 -11.40
N VAL A 97 1.55 8.94 -11.32
CA VAL A 97 1.23 7.87 -10.37
C VAL A 97 2.25 7.90 -9.23
N LEU A 98 1.83 8.31 -8.05
CA LEU A 98 2.67 8.39 -6.86
C LEU A 98 2.54 7.10 -6.04
N LEU A 99 3.65 6.47 -5.70
CA LEU A 99 3.71 5.18 -5.00
C LEU A 99 4.47 5.28 -3.66
N PRO A 100 3.89 5.91 -2.63
CA PRO A 100 4.40 5.91 -1.26
C PRO A 100 4.07 4.58 -0.56
N LEU A 101 4.63 3.48 -1.06
CA LEU A 101 4.30 2.13 -0.61
C LEU A 101 4.83 1.86 0.81
N GLU A 102 4.04 1.17 1.62
CA GLU A 102 4.49 0.64 2.90
C GLU A 102 5.70 -0.28 2.70
N TYR A 103 6.64 -0.21 3.64
CA TYR A 103 7.93 -0.90 3.54
C TYR A 103 7.82 -2.43 3.39
N SER A 104 6.77 -3.04 3.93
CA SER A 104 6.52 -4.49 3.77
C SER A 104 6.25 -4.88 2.32
N LEU A 105 5.63 -4.00 1.53
CA LEU A 105 5.20 -4.27 0.15
C LEU A 105 6.38 -4.44 -0.80
N TYR A 106 7.58 -3.97 -0.44
CA TYR A 106 8.81 -4.23 -1.21
C TYR A 106 9.32 -5.66 -1.04
N ASN A 107 8.78 -6.44 -0.10
CA ASN A 107 9.17 -7.82 0.13
C ASN A 107 8.14 -8.80 -0.46
N ARG A 108 8.57 -9.55 -1.48
CA ARG A 108 7.78 -10.60 -2.13
C ARG A 108 7.29 -11.69 -1.15
N ASN A 109 7.97 -11.82 -0.03
CA ASN A 109 7.70 -12.79 1.01
C ASN A 109 7.15 -12.15 2.30
N GLU A 110 6.55 -10.97 2.22
CA GLU A 110 5.83 -10.37 3.35
C GLU A 110 4.80 -11.35 3.95
N ALA A 111 4.48 -11.14 5.23
CA ALA A 111 3.54 -11.99 5.94
C ALA A 111 2.16 -12.00 5.28
N VAL A 112 1.41 -13.08 5.48
CA VAL A 112 -0.01 -13.13 5.12
C VAL A 112 -0.77 -12.41 6.22
N SER A 113 -1.41 -11.29 5.89
CA SER A 113 -2.21 -10.50 6.83
C SER A 113 -3.61 -11.10 6.99
N ALA A 114 -4.30 -10.75 8.07
CA ALA A 114 -5.71 -11.08 8.23
C ALA A 114 -6.56 -10.50 7.07
N SER A 115 -6.29 -9.26 6.66
CA SER A 115 -6.96 -8.63 5.51
C SER A 115 -6.78 -9.43 4.22
N LEU A 116 -5.57 -9.94 3.95
CA LEU A 116 -5.32 -10.78 2.77
C LEU A 116 -6.11 -12.09 2.83
N VAL A 117 -6.18 -12.72 4.02
CA VAL A 117 -7.00 -13.93 4.21
C VAL A 117 -8.46 -13.64 3.90
N HIS A 118 -9.03 -12.57 4.44
CA HIS A 118 -10.42 -12.22 4.15
C HIS A 118 -10.64 -11.87 2.67
N TRP A 119 -9.75 -11.05 2.10
CA TRP A 119 -9.82 -10.58 0.72
C TRP A 119 -9.71 -11.72 -0.26
N ALA A 120 -8.63 -12.49 -0.23
CA ALA A 120 -8.33 -13.50 -1.24
C ALA A 120 -9.29 -14.71 -1.20
N ASN A 121 -10.02 -14.90 -0.10
CA ASN A 121 -11.14 -15.85 -0.06
C ASN A 121 -12.41 -15.32 -0.75
N SER A 122 -12.64 -14.01 -0.75
CA SER A 122 -13.78 -13.38 -1.45
C SER A 122 -13.45 -12.98 -2.89
N HIS A 123 -12.16 -12.80 -3.19
CA HIS A 123 -11.58 -12.34 -4.46
C HIS A 123 -10.50 -13.35 -4.88
N PRO A 124 -10.88 -14.55 -5.36
CA PRO A 124 -9.94 -15.66 -5.57
C PRO A 124 -8.88 -15.36 -6.63
N GLU A 125 -9.10 -14.40 -7.52
CA GLU A 125 -8.09 -13.90 -8.45
C GLU A 125 -6.84 -13.34 -7.74
N ALA A 126 -7.01 -12.80 -6.52
CA ALA A 126 -5.89 -12.36 -5.71
C ALA A 126 -4.98 -13.52 -5.29
N LEU A 127 -5.50 -14.74 -5.10
CA LEU A 127 -4.68 -15.91 -4.76
C LEU A 127 -3.72 -16.27 -5.89
N TRP A 128 -4.16 -16.15 -7.14
CA TRP A 128 -3.36 -16.50 -8.31
C TRP A 128 -2.25 -15.49 -8.59
N ALA A 129 -2.42 -14.25 -8.14
CA ALA A 129 -1.39 -13.21 -8.22
C ALA A 129 -0.29 -13.36 -7.13
N LEU A 130 -0.51 -14.18 -6.10
CA LEU A 130 0.46 -14.36 -5.02
C LEU A 130 1.55 -15.39 -5.36
N PRO A 131 2.76 -15.26 -4.79
CA PRO A 131 3.72 -16.36 -4.76
C PRO A 131 3.10 -17.60 -4.11
N LEU A 132 3.39 -18.79 -4.65
CA LEU A 132 2.80 -20.06 -4.20
C LEU A 132 2.82 -20.26 -2.68
N LYS A 133 3.94 -19.94 -2.02
CA LYS A 133 4.07 -20.04 -0.55
C LYS A 133 3.05 -19.15 0.18
N ARG A 134 2.78 -17.95 -0.31
CA ARG A 134 1.81 -17.02 0.29
C ARG A 134 0.38 -17.47 -0.01
N ALA A 135 0.10 -17.94 -1.23
CA ALA A 135 -1.20 -18.53 -1.57
C ALA A 135 -1.54 -19.72 -0.66
N LEU A 136 -0.61 -20.67 -0.48
CA LEU A 136 -0.76 -21.76 0.48
C LEU A 136 -0.91 -21.26 1.92
N GLY A 137 -0.20 -20.18 2.28
CA GLY A 137 -0.34 -19.51 3.56
C GLY A 137 -1.75 -18.99 3.81
N VAL A 138 -2.42 -18.41 2.81
CA VAL A 138 -3.83 -17.98 2.93
C VAL A 138 -4.75 -19.17 3.20
N ILE A 139 -4.58 -20.28 2.49
CA ILE A 139 -5.39 -21.50 2.70
C ILE A 139 -5.19 -22.01 4.13
N ALA A 140 -3.93 -22.10 4.58
CA ALA A 140 -3.58 -22.60 5.91
C ALA A 140 -4.06 -21.68 7.05
N GLN A 141 -4.11 -20.36 6.82
CA GLN A 141 -4.54 -19.37 7.82
C GLN A 141 -6.03 -19.06 7.77
N THR A 142 -6.76 -19.59 6.79
CA THR A 142 -8.22 -19.48 6.75
C THR A 142 -8.81 -20.28 7.91
N SER A 143 -9.36 -19.61 8.92
CA SER A 143 -9.95 -20.29 10.08
C SER A 143 -11.28 -20.95 9.71
N LEU A 144 -11.69 -21.99 10.47
CA LEU A 144 -13.02 -22.60 10.32
C LEU A 144 -14.13 -21.55 10.48
N ARG A 145 -13.95 -20.59 11.39
CA ARG A 145 -14.87 -19.47 11.57
C ARG A 145 -15.02 -18.65 10.28
N ARG A 146 -13.90 -18.22 9.68
CA ARG A 146 -13.91 -17.48 8.41
C ARG A 146 -14.56 -18.28 7.28
N LEU A 147 -14.32 -19.59 7.22
CA LEU A 147 -14.94 -20.47 6.24
C LEU A 147 -16.47 -20.48 6.40
N LEU A 148 -16.97 -20.71 7.62
CA LEU A 148 -18.41 -20.72 7.91
C LEU A 148 -19.07 -19.36 7.68
N GLU A 149 -18.39 -18.27 8.02
CA GLU A 149 -18.83 -16.89 7.74
C GLU A 149 -18.92 -16.64 6.22
N GLY A 150 -17.98 -17.17 5.43
CA GLY A 150 -18.05 -17.12 3.97
C GLY A 150 -19.32 -17.75 3.41
N TYR A 151 -19.78 -18.88 3.96
CA TYR A 151 -21.05 -19.50 3.54
C TYR A 151 -22.28 -18.67 3.92
N ARG A 152 -22.24 -17.95 5.04
CA ARG A 152 -23.32 -17.08 5.51
C ARG A 152 -23.39 -15.77 4.73
N GLY A 153 -22.26 -15.30 4.20
CA GLY A 153 -22.17 -14.04 3.48
C GLY A 153 -22.26 -12.82 4.40
N VAL A 154 -22.50 -11.66 3.80
CA VAL A 154 -22.72 -10.40 4.53
C VAL A 154 -24.17 -10.37 5.05
N PRO A 155 -24.40 -10.13 6.35
CA PRO A 155 -25.74 -10.02 6.90
C PRO A 155 -26.56 -8.92 6.20
N GLU A 156 -27.87 -9.15 6.05
CA GLU A 156 -28.78 -8.12 5.55
C GLU A 156 -28.76 -6.90 6.48
N GLY A 157 -28.72 -5.69 5.90
CA GLY A 157 -28.61 -4.44 6.67
C GLY A 157 -27.25 -4.19 7.32
N PHE A 158 -26.21 -4.99 7.00
CA PHE A 158 -24.86 -4.74 7.49
C PHE A 158 -24.38 -3.35 7.06
N THR A 159 -23.86 -2.60 8.03
CA THR A 159 -23.26 -1.28 7.80
C THR A 159 -21.84 -1.28 8.33
N VAL A 160 -20.94 -0.68 7.57
CA VAL A 160 -19.57 -0.44 8.02
C VAL A 160 -19.60 0.62 9.11
N SER A 161 -18.90 0.36 10.21
CA SER A 161 -18.77 1.27 11.35
C SER A 161 -17.32 1.30 11.82
N GLY A 162 -17.00 2.26 12.70
CA GLY A 162 -15.65 2.48 13.21
C GLY A 162 -14.86 3.49 12.38
N ASP A 163 -13.56 3.55 12.63
CA ASP A 163 -12.67 4.61 12.16
C ASP A 163 -12.31 4.50 10.66
N TYR A 164 -12.63 3.38 10.02
CA TYR A 164 -12.27 3.06 8.63
C TYR A 164 -13.50 2.79 7.77
N GLY A 165 -13.49 3.30 6.54
CA GLY A 165 -14.53 3.05 5.54
C GLY A 165 -14.83 4.29 4.71
N ALA A 166 -15.66 4.12 3.67
CA ALA A 166 -16.02 5.21 2.76
C ALA A 166 -16.68 6.41 3.46
N HIS A 167 -17.34 6.20 4.60
CA HIS A 167 -17.99 7.25 5.40
C HIS A 167 -17.01 8.21 6.08
N HIS A 168 -15.71 7.90 6.08
CA HIS A 168 -14.65 8.78 6.57
C HIS A 168 -13.72 9.26 5.46
N LEU A 169 -14.12 9.19 4.19
CA LEU A 169 -13.33 9.71 3.08
C LEU A 169 -13.82 11.09 2.63
N ASP A 170 -12.88 11.98 2.29
CA ASP A 170 -13.20 13.22 1.59
C ASP A 170 -13.44 12.96 0.09
N ARG A 171 -13.77 14.02 -0.67
CA ARG A 171 -14.03 13.95 -2.12
C ARG A 171 -12.85 13.48 -2.99
N ARG A 172 -11.64 13.38 -2.43
CA ARG A 172 -10.42 12.90 -3.08
C ARG A 172 -10.01 11.52 -2.58
N GLY A 173 -10.76 10.95 -1.63
CA GLY A 173 -10.44 9.68 -1.00
C GLY A 173 -9.47 9.81 0.17
N ASP A 174 -9.12 11.00 0.64
CA ASP A 174 -8.27 11.12 1.82
C ASP A 174 -9.09 10.81 3.09
N GLN A 175 -8.47 10.17 4.07
CA GLN A 175 -9.12 9.92 5.36
C GLN A 175 -9.48 11.25 6.05
N THR A 176 -10.62 11.31 6.72
CA THR A 176 -11.07 12.47 7.49
C THR A 176 -11.23 12.14 8.97
N GLY A 177 -11.38 13.17 9.79
CA GLY A 177 -11.62 13.00 11.23
C GLY A 177 -10.40 12.56 12.03
N THR A 178 -9.20 12.73 11.47
CA THR A 178 -7.93 12.26 12.02
C THR A 178 -7.10 13.33 12.71
N ALA A 179 -7.66 14.52 12.96
CA ALA A 179 -7.03 15.56 13.76
C ALA A 179 -6.57 15.02 15.12
N ARG A 180 -5.39 15.45 15.59
CA ARG A 180 -4.82 14.98 16.87
C ARG A 180 -5.80 15.14 18.04
N ALA A 181 -6.56 16.24 18.06
CA ALA A 181 -7.58 16.51 19.08
C ALA A 181 -8.74 15.48 19.13
N ARG A 182 -8.94 14.72 18.05
CA ARG A 182 -9.95 13.64 17.96
C ARG A 182 -9.39 12.26 18.31
N ARG A 183 -8.09 12.15 18.58
CA ARG A 183 -7.44 10.88 18.92
C ARG A 183 -7.93 10.37 20.28
N GLU A 184 -8.59 9.23 20.28
CA GLU A 184 -9.04 8.58 21.50
C GLU A 184 -7.89 7.94 22.30
N PRO A 185 -8.05 7.78 23.63
CA PRO A 185 -7.06 7.07 24.46
C PRO A 185 -6.76 5.64 23.99
N ARG A 186 -7.73 4.94 23.37
CA ARG A 186 -7.52 3.59 22.83
C ARG A 186 -6.51 3.60 21.66
N HIS A 187 -6.60 4.59 20.79
CA HIS A 187 -5.69 4.77 19.65
C HIS A 187 -4.28 5.05 20.14
N TRP A 188 -4.15 5.99 21.09
CA TRP A 188 -2.86 6.33 21.68
C TRP A 188 -2.19 5.14 22.39
N ARG A 189 -2.95 4.37 23.18
CA ARG A 189 -2.42 3.18 23.86
C ARG A 189 -1.98 2.11 22.87
N PHE A 190 -2.78 1.85 21.83
CA PHE A 190 -2.43 0.86 20.81
C PHE A 190 -1.16 1.27 20.07
N LEU A 191 -1.09 2.49 19.55
CA LEU A 191 0.08 3.05 18.88
C LEU A 191 1.36 2.86 19.71
N ASN A 192 1.33 3.24 20.99
CA ASN A 192 2.48 3.15 21.88
C ASN A 192 2.82 1.72 22.32
N SER A 193 1.89 0.77 22.12
CA SER A 193 2.13 -0.66 22.37
C SER A 193 2.78 -1.38 21.19
N LEU A 194 2.77 -0.78 19.98
CA LEU A 194 3.33 -1.42 18.79
C LEU A 194 4.84 -1.63 18.96
N PRO A 195 5.37 -2.81 18.61
CA PRO A 195 6.81 -3.04 18.60
C PRO A 195 7.48 -2.21 17.48
N ALA A 196 8.81 -2.19 17.48
CA ALA A 196 9.53 -1.77 16.29
C ALA A 196 9.28 -2.75 15.15
N GLU A 197 9.10 -2.23 13.94
CA GLU A 197 9.07 -3.04 12.74
C GLU A 197 10.45 -3.65 12.48
N THR A 198 10.48 -4.79 11.79
CA THR A 198 11.72 -5.51 11.46
C THR A 198 11.80 -5.75 9.96
N TYR A 199 11.67 -4.67 9.18
CA TYR A 199 11.60 -4.75 7.72
C TYR A 199 12.94 -5.15 7.12
N GLY A 200 14.07 -4.72 7.69
CA GLY A 200 15.41 -5.14 7.28
C GLY A 200 15.62 -6.63 7.49
N GLU A 201 15.27 -7.16 8.67
CA GLU A 201 15.30 -8.60 8.95
C GLU A 201 14.40 -9.40 8.00
N THR A 202 13.17 -8.92 7.78
CA THR A 202 12.20 -9.56 6.90
C THR A 202 12.68 -9.52 5.45
N ALA A 203 13.24 -8.40 5.00
CA ALA A 203 13.82 -8.24 3.69
C ALA A 203 14.99 -9.20 3.51
N ARG A 204 15.89 -9.33 4.49
CA ARG A 204 17.05 -10.24 4.48
C ARG A 204 16.66 -11.70 4.24
N ARG A 205 15.58 -12.14 4.87
CA ARG A 205 15.03 -13.50 4.73
C ARG A 205 14.13 -13.67 3.50
N GLY A 206 13.65 -12.55 2.97
CA GLY A 206 12.76 -12.48 1.84
C GLY A 206 13.47 -12.12 0.55
N ARG A 207 12.69 -11.71 -0.45
CA ARG A 207 13.19 -11.23 -1.73
C ARG A 207 12.51 -9.92 -2.06
N PHE A 208 13.28 -8.99 -2.62
CA PHE A 208 12.69 -7.75 -3.13
C PHE A 208 11.75 -8.04 -4.29
N ASP A 209 10.55 -7.47 -4.26
CA ASP A 209 9.53 -7.72 -5.28
C ASP A 209 9.69 -6.84 -6.54
N GLY A 210 10.92 -6.77 -7.05
CA GLY A 210 11.23 -5.95 -8.22
C GLY A 210 10.54 -6.41 -9.50
N GLN A 211 10.12 -7.69 -9.59
CA GLN A 211 9.41 -8.20 -10.75
C GLN A 211 8.01 -7.57 -10.85
N THR A 212 7.23 -7.62 -9.76
CA THR A 212 5.88 -7.04 -9.70
C THR A 212 5.93 -5.53 -9.94
N LEU A 213 6.87 -4.84 -9.28
CA LEU A 213 7.03 -3.39 -9.42
C LEU A 213 7.44 -2.96 -10.83
N ARG A 214 8.33 -3.72 -11.50
CA ARG A 214 8.69 -3.44 -12.91
C ARG A 214 7.53 -3.69 -13.87
N ALA A 215 6.78 -4.77 -13.68
CA ALA A 215 5.63 -5.07 -14.51
C ALA A 215 4.58 -3.94 -14.43
N PHE A 216 4.30 -3.45 -13.21
CA PHE A 216 3.43 -2.29 -13.03
C PHE A 216 4.02 -1.02 -13.65
N ARG A 217 5.30 -0.71 -13.42
CA ARG A 217 5.98 0.42 -14.09
C ARG A 217 5.78 0.35 -15.61
N ASP A 218 6.04 -0.80 -16.23
CA ASP A 218 5.92 -0.97 -17.68
C ASP A 218 4.47 -0.78 -18.14
N SER A 219 3.50 -1.31 -17.38
CA SER A 219 2.05 -1.10 -17.61
C SER A 219 1.68 0.40 -17.59
N VAL A 220 2.21 1.16 -16.62
CA VAL A 220 1.98 2.61 -16.50
C VAL A 220 2.66 3.39 -17.65
N LEU A 221 3.92 3.08 -17.97
CA LEU A 221 4.68 3.78 -19.01
C LEU A 221 4.09 3.56 -20.41
N VAL A 222 3.63 2.35 -20.72
CA VAL A 222 2.98 2.04 -22.02
C VAL A 222 1.70 2.84 -22.23
N ARG A 223 1.00 3.22 -21.15
CA ARG A 223 -0.17 4.11 -21.21
C ARG A 223 0.18 5.59 -21.35
N GLY A 224 1.47 5.94 -21.34
CA GLY A 224 1.93 7.33 -21.37
C GLY A 224 1.79 8.06 -20.03
N ALA A 225 1.66 7.33 -18.92
CA ALA A 225 1.67 7.84 -17.55
C ALA A 225 3.07 7.70 -16.92
N CYS A 226 3.26 8.26 -15.73
CA CYS A 226 4.56 8.36 -15.07
C CYS A 226 4.52 7.86 -13.61
N PRO A 227 5.15 6.72 -13.28
CA PRO A 227 5.20 6.19 -11.92
C PRO A 227 6.43 6.68 -11.12
N ILE A 228 6.20 7.31 -9.97
CA ILE A 228 7.23 7.78 -9.03
C ILE A 228 7.06 7.11 -7.66
N PHE A 229 8.09 6.44 -7.18
CA PHE A 229 8.13 5.85 -5.84
C PHE A 229 8.62 6.86 -4.81
N LEU A 230 7.99 6.83 -3.64
CA LEU A 230 8.23 7.76 -2.54
C LEU A 230 8.28 6.97 -1.22
N PRO A 231 8.90 7.48 -0.15
CA PRO A 231 8.81 6.85 1.16
C PRO A 231 7.42 7.05 1.77
N ALA A 232 6.84 5.98 2.32
CA ALA A 232 5.67 6.07 3.18
C ALA A 232 6.02 6.68 4.56
N PRO A 233 5.09 7.40 5.20
CA PRO A 233 5.30 7.88 6.57
C PRO A 233 5.43 6.70 7.54
N LEU A 234 6.31 6.80 8.54
CA LEU A 234 6.49 5.73 9.53
C LEU A 234 6.82 6.30 10.92
N LEU A 235 6.27 5.68 11.98
CA LEU A 235 6.62 6.03 13.35
C LEU A 235 8.09 5.76 13.61
N TYR A 236 8.87 6.80 13.89
CA TYR A 236 10.25 6.69 14.28
C TYR A 236 10.39 5.88 15.57
N LYS A 237 11.35 4.94 15.55
CA LYS A 237 11.82 4.22 16.73
C LYS A 237 13.33 4.13 16.64
N LEU A 238 14.01 4.32 17.77
CA LEU A 238 15.48 4.26 17.85
C LEU A 238 16.06 2.98 17.23
N HIS A 239 15.34 1.86 17.31
CA HIS A 239 15.72 0.59 16.69
C HIS A 239 16.03 0.71 15.18
N TYR A 240 15.34 1.59 14.45
CA TYR A 240 15.55 1.77 13.01
C TYR A 240 16.88 2.46 12.67
N ALA A 241 17.48 3.15 13.64
CA ALA A 241 18.80 3.77 13.50
C ALA A 241 19.91 2.92 14.14
N ASP A 242 19.64 2.32 15.30
CA ASP A 242 20.67 1.64 16.10
C ASP A 242 20.88 0.17 15.71
N ALA A 243 19.87 -0.50 15.15
CA ALA A 243 20.04 -1.87 14.68
C ALA A 243 20.62 -1.87 13.26
N PRO A 244 21.84 -2.41 13.03
CA PRO A 244 22.54 -2.27 11.75
C PRO A 244 21.75 -2.80 10.55
N ILE A 245 20.97 -3.87 10.74
CA ILE A 245 20.17 -4.48 9.67
C ILE A 245 18.98 -3.59 9.28
N GLU A 246 18.34 -2.94 10.25
CA GLU A 246 17.21 -2.05 9.99
C GLU A 246 17.70 -0.71 9.42
N ALA A 247 18.74 -0.11 10.00
CA ALA A 247 19.35 1.11 9.47
C ALA A 247 19.82 0.94 8.02
N ALA A 248 20.48 -0.18 7.71
CA ALA A 248 20.89 -0.49 6.35
C ALA A 248 19.69 -0.69 5.39
N PHE A 249 18.56 -1.19 5.87
CA PHE A 249 17.37 -1.36 5.04
C PHE A 249 16.82 -0.01 4.56
N TYR A 250 16.57 0.92 5.49
CA TYR A 250 16.01 2.24 5.15
C TYR A 250 16.96 3.04 4.26
N ALA A 251 18.25 3.06 4.60
CA ALA A 251 19.25 3.80 3.83
C ALA A 251 19.43 3.26 2.40
N ASN A 252 19.33 1.94 2.21
CA ASN A 252 19.58 1.31 0.90
C ASN A 252 18.34 1.06 0.05
N LEU A 253 17.13 1.15 0.62
CA LEU A 253 15.89 0.94 -0.13
C LEU A 253 15.78 1.84 -1.38
N PRO A 254 16.04 3.16 -1.33
CA PRO A 254 16.04 4.01 -2.51
C PRO A 254 16.98 3.51 -3.61
N THR A 255 18.20 3.14 -3.24
CA THR A 255 19.20 2.60 -4.19
C THR A 255 18.74 1.29 -4.79
N ARG A 256 18.13 0.40 -4.00
CA ARG A 256 17.61 -0.88 -4.47
C ARG A 256 16.46 -0.70 -5.47
N VAL A 257 15.53 0.21 -5.18
CA VAL A 257 14.42 0.57 -6.08
C VAL A 257 14.96 1.14 -7.39
N ARG A 258 15.91 2.09 -7.33
CA ARG A 258 16.55 2.65 -8.53
C ARG A 258 17.32 1.63 -9.35
N ARG A 259 18.05 0.69 -8.72
CA ARG A 259 18.73 -0.42 -9.41
C ARG A 259 17.76 -1.37 -10.12
N ALA A 260 16.52 -1.48 -9.62
CA ALA A 260 15.47 -2.20 -10.31
C ALA A 260 14.86 -1.41 -11.49
N GLY A 261 15.38 -0.22 -11.80
CA GLY A 261 14.92 0.65 -12.87
C GLY A 261 13.62 1.38 -12.53
N LEU A 262 13.40 1.70 -11.25
CA LEU A 262 12.20 2.38 -10.76
C LEU A 262 12.61 3.76 -10.21
N MET A 263 11.91 4.82 -10.62
CA MET A 263 12.19 6.16 -10.13
C MET A 263 11.85 6.29 -8.65
N TRP A 264 12.79 6.77 -7.84
CA TRP A 264 12.57 7.04 -6.42
C TRP A 264 12.96 8.47 -6.06
N MET A 265 12.10 9.16 -5.32
CA MET A 265 12.35 10.49 -4.75
C MET A 265 12.21 10.48 -3.22
N GLY A 266 13.01 11.31 -2.54
CA GLY A 266 13.03 11.40 -1.08
C GLY A 266 13.89 10.35 -0.35
N THR A 267 13.83 10.36 0.98
CA THR A 267 14.53 9.41 1.86
C THR A 267 13.57 8.85 2.91
N PRO A 268 13.60 7.52 3.20
CA PRO A 268 12.77 6.91 4.23
C PRO A 268 12.89 7.59 5.60
N GLU A 269 14.10 7.94 6.01
CA GLU A 269 14.37 8.57 7.32
C GLU A 269 13.68 9.92 7.46
N ALA A 270 13.62 10.72 6.39
CA ALA A 270 12.94 12.01 6.39
C ALA A 270 11.40 11.90 6.36
N ALA A 271 10.87 10.70 6.13
CA ALA A 271 9.45 10.37 6.27
C ALA A 271 9.14 9.66 7.61
N MET A 272 10.07 9.65 8.56
CA MET A 272 9.81 9.14 9.90
C MET A 272 9.41 10.27 10.86
N TYR A 273 8.41 10.02 11.70
CA TYR A 273 7.83 11.02 12.61
C TYR A 273 7.69 10.49 14.03
N GLU A 274 7.53 11.40 15.00
CA GLU A 274 7.35 11.04 16.41
C GLU A 274 5.96 10.46 16.68
N ALA A 275 5.80 9.75 17.81
CA ALA A 275 4.52 9.11 18.17
C ALA A 275 3.33 10.07 18.15
N ASP A 276 3.52 11.32 18.57
CA ASP A 276 2.44 12.31 18.61
C ASP A 276 1.89 12.70 17.23
N ASP A 277 2.63 12.41 16.16
CA ASP A 277 2.21 12.63 14.78
C ASP A 277 1.33 11.52 14.20
N PHE A 278 1.07 10.44 14.96
CA PHE A 278 0.25 9.32 14.52
C PHE A 278 -1.11 9.25 15.23
N PHE A 279 -2.15 8.94 14.46
CA PHE A 279 -3.52 8.82 14.93
C PHE A 279 -3.73 7.54 15.73
N ASP A 280 -3.47 6.37 15.16
CA ASP A 280 -3.75 5.08 15.80
C ASP A 280 -2.72 3.96 15.53
N THR A 281 -2.07 3.95 14.37
CA THR A 281 -1.02 2.98 14.01
C THR A 281 0.31 3.66 13.70
N ASN A 282 1.37 2.88 13.52
CA ASN A 282 2.70 3.37 13.12
C ASN A 282 2.76 3.95 11.69
N PHE A 283 1.65 3.99 10.94
CA PHE A 283 1.58 4.55 9.58
C PHE A 283 0.55 5.68 9.43
N HIS A 284 -0.41 5.78 10.33
CA HIS A 284 -1.55 6.67 10.17
C HIS A 284 -1.27 8.03 10.77
N LEU A 285 -0.91 9.03 9.96
CA LEU A 285 -0.67 10.38 10.45
C LEU A 285 -1.95 11.07 10.91
N VAL A 286 -1.82 11.95 11.91
CA VAL A 286 -2.83 12.97 12.22
C VAL A 286 -2.86 14.05 11.13
N ASP A 287 -3.96 14.79 11.01
CA ASP A 287 -4.15 15.83 9.99
C ASP A 287 -2.98 16.85 9.96
N GLU A 288 -2.51 17.24 11.14
CA GLU A 288 -1.43 18.21 11.29
C GLU A 288 -0.08 17.68 10.77
N ALA A 289 0.17 16.38 10.93
CA ALA A 289 1.39 15.74 10.45
C ALA A 289 1.29 15.39 8.96
N ARG A 290 0.10 15.00 8.48
CA ARG A 290 -0.21 14.80 7.06
C ARG A 290 0.12 16.03 6.22
N ALA A 291 -0.25 17.22 6.70
CA ALA A 291 0.07 18.47 5.99
C ALA A 291 1.59 18.64 5.82
N ARG A 292 2.37 18.39 6.89
CA ARG A 292 3.84 18.46 6.84
C ARG A 292 4.47 17.37 5.97
N HIS A 293 3.93 16.15 6.02
CA HIS A 293 4.39 15.04 5.18
C HIS A 293 4.13 15.34 3.70
N THR A 294 2.93 15.80 3.36
CA THR A 294 2.57 16.14 1.98
C THR A 294 3.44 17.27 1.43
N GLN A 295 3.70 18.31 2.25
CA GLN A 295 4.63 19.38 1.86
C GLN A 295 6.04 18.83 1.56
N ARG A 296 6.51 17.86 2.34
CA ARG A 296 7.79 17.17 2.07
C ARG A 296 7.78 16.43 0.74
N LEU A 297 6.68 15.76 0.40
CA LEU A 297 6.52 15.08 -0.88
C LEU A 297 6.55 16.07 -2.05
N ILE A 298 5.86 17.20 -1.91
CA ILE A 298 5.85 18.28 -2.91
C ILE A 298 7.29 18.80 -3.14
N GLU A 299 8.04 19.05 -2.06
CA GLU A 299 9.45 19.49 -2.15
C GLU A 299 10.35 18.48 -2.87
N TRP A 300 10.12 17.17 -2.70
CA TRP A 300 10.88 16.15 -3.41
C TRP A 300 10.48 15.99 -4.87
N LEU A 301 9.20 16.17 -5.18
CA LEU A 301 8.65 16.08 -6.52
C LEU A 301 9.07 17.28 -7.39
N ASP A 302 9.36 18.43 -6.76
CA ASP A 302 9.78 19.68 -7.41
C ASP A 302 8.73 20.16 -8.43
N ASP A 303 8.97 21.21 -9.21
CA ASP A 303 7.94 21.87 -10.02
C ASP A 303 7.46 21.05 -11.24
N GLN A 304 8.25 20.07 -11.72
CA GLN A 304 7.97 19.33 -12.96
C GLN A 304 8.10 17.80 -12.82
N PRO A 305 7.37 17.16 -11.88
CA PRO A 305 7.58 15.74 -11.55
C PRO A 305 7.30 14.81 -12.73
N PHE A 306 6.31 15.11 -13.57
CA PHE A 306 6.00 14.31 -14.75
C PHE A 306 7.15 14.32 -15.77
N GLU A 307 7.75 15.49 -16.02
CA GLU A 307 8.86 15.62 -16.97
C GLU A 307 10.13 14.97 -16.45
N GLN A 308 10.43 15.13 -15.16
CA GLN A 308 11.55 14.43 -14.51
C GLN A 308 11.38 12.91 -14.60
N CYS A 309 10.15 12.41 -14.39
CA CYS A 309 9.83 11.00 -14.51
C CYS A 309 10.01 10.49 -15.94
N ARG A 310 9.47 11.22 -16.92
CA ARG A 310 9.65 10.91 -18.34
C ARG A 310 11.13 10.86 -18.72
N HIS A 311 11.90 11.86 -18.29
CA HIS A 311 13.34 11.91 -18.54
C HIS A 311 14.08 10.75 -17.88
N TYR A 312 13.74 10.41 -16.62
CA TYR A 312 14.32 9.27 -15.91
C TYR A 312 14.12 7.97 -16.69
N TYR A 313 12.90 7.66 -17.14
CA TYR A 313 12.63 6.39 -17.83
C TYR A 313 13.08 6.36 -19.30
N GLN A 314 13.31 7.51 -19.94
CA GLN A 314 13.92 7.59 -21.27
C GLN A 314 15.44 7.38 -21.22
N THR A 315 16.09 7.80 -20.13
CA THR A 315 17.56 7.74 -19.98
C THR A 315 18.03 6.53 -19.18
N ALA A 316 17.15 5.92 -18.38
CA ALA A 316 17.44 4.69 -17.67
C ALA A 316 17.71 3.56 -18.67
N VAL A 317 18.99 3.14 -18.76
CA VAL A 317 19.36 1.92 -19.48
C VAL A 317 18.56 0.76 -18.89
N PRO A 318 17.79 -0.03 -19.68
CA PRO A 318 17.11 -1.19 -19.15
C PRO A 318 18.17 -2.10 -18.51
N PRO A 319 18.05 -2.48 -17.23
CA PRO A 319 19.02 -3.40 -16.66
C PRO A 319 19.01 -4.68 -17.49
N GLY A 320 20.17 -5.05 -18.03
CA GLY A 320 20.38 -6.36 -18.62
C GLY A 320 19.88 -7.44 -17.65
N ALA A 321 19.31 -8.52 -18.19
CA ALA A 321 18.60 -9.59 -17.49
C ALA A 321 19.46 -10.44 -16.51
N GLY A 322 20.25 -9.80 -15.64
CA GLY A 322 21.35 -10.41 -14.91
C GLY A 322 21.28 -10.38 -13.39
N ASP A 323 20.26 -9.80 -12.76
CA ASP A 323 20.16 -9.83 -11.29
C ASP A 323 18.84 -10.46 -10.81
N VAL A 324 18.74 -11.75 -11.07
CA VAL A 324 17.73 -12.64 -10.50
C VAL A 324 18.33 -13.27 -9.25
N GLY A 325 18.04 -12.71 -8.08
CA GLY A 325 17.94 -13.50 -6.86
C GLY A 325 19.20 -13.73 -6.02
N LYS A 326 20.12 -12.77 -5.91
CA LYS A 326 21.10 -12.83 -4.80
C LYS A 326 20.45 -12.51 -3.45
N PRO A 327 20.72 -13.30 -2.39
CA PRO A 327 20.35 -12.96 -1.02
C PRO A 327 21.04 -11.66 -0.57
N LEU A 328 20.44 -10.98 0.39
CA LEU A 328 20.98 -9.76 0.99
C LEU A 328 22.20 -10.07 1.86
N GLY A 329 23.35 -9.53 1.48
CA GLY A 329 24.52 -9.47 2.35
C GLY A 329 25.84 -9.51 1.59
N GLU A 330 26.15 -8.43 0.87
CA GLU A 330 27.50 -7.83 0.74
C GLU A 330 27.34 -6.33 0.54
#